data_AF-A0A961X1W2-F1
#
_entry.id   AF-A0A961X1W2-F1
#
_cell.length_a   1.000
_cell.length_b   1.000
_cell.length_c   1.000
_cell.angle_alpha   90.00
_cell.angle_beta   90.00
_cell.angle_gamma   90.00
#
_symmetry.space_group_name_H-M   'P 1'
#
loop_
_entity.id
_entity.type
_entity.pdbx_description
1 polymer ?
#
loop_
_entity_poly.entity_id
_entity_poly.type
_entity_poly.pdbx_seq_one_letter_code
_entity_poly.pdbx_strand_id
1 'polypeptide(L)'
;PGCIANFDVQPIVVEDTGSVGVRLVCRTCRSSRMRIMCHPKVVAEGDDYAGLKAGDLLERDPHDVVCIDCGKSYLVFDQGKNGYDGALGNGRTYEAGDGESWPIVCDEDSYHVEVVFTFNSEFEELKEIEAEYGVAVQDLFDAFLIRAVSEDGSELKSIDYECA
;
A
#
# COMPACT_ATOMS: atom_id res chain seq x y z
N PRO A 1 -1.28 2.38 -11.40
CA PRO A 1 -2.39 1.94 -10.53
C PRO A 1 -3.34 3.08 -10.13
N GLY A 2 -4.65 2.85 -10.20
CA GLY A 2 -5.71 3.80 -9.86
C GLY A 2 -5.73 4.18 -8.38
N CYS A 3 -5.25 3.30 -7.49
CA CYS A 3 -5.17 3.54 -6.06
C CYS A 3 -4.24 4.72 -5.68
N ILE A 4 -3.35 5.16 -6.58
CA ILE A 4 -2.49 6.34 -6.37
C ILE A 4 -2.84 7.54 -7.25
N ALA A 5 -3.97 7.53 -7.96
CA ALA A 5 -4.34 8.60 -8.90
C ALA A 5 -4.58 9.99 -8.24
N ASN A 6 -4.73 10.02 -6.92
CA ASN A 6 -4.90 11.24 -6.13
C ASN A 6 -3.59 11.93 -5.73
N PHE A 7 -2.44 11.32 -6.06
CA PHE A 7 -1.11 11.85 -5.77
C PHE A 7 -0.45 12.33 -7.06
N ASP A 8 0.47 13.29 -6.95
CA ASP A 8 1.57 13.31 -7.90
C ASP A 8 2.60 12.27 -7.48
N VAL A 9 3.36 11.78 -8.45
CA VAL A 9 4.32 10.71 -8.21
C VAL A 9 5.69 11.09 -8.74
N GLN A 10 6.73 10.72 -8.00
CA GLN A 10 8.11 10.80 -8.44
C GLN A 10 8.65 9.38 -8.56
N PRO A 11 9.11 8.92 -9.73
CA PRO A 11 9.68 7.58 -9.86
C PRO A 11 10.86 7.37 -8.91
N ILE A 12 10.96 6.18 -8.33
CA ILE A 12 12.14 5.74 -7.59
C ILE A 12 12.78 4.55 -8.28
N VAL A 13 14.05 4.30 -7.98
CA VAL A 13 14.74 3.11 -8.46
C VAL A 13 14.39 1.94 -7.56
N VAL A 14 13.91 0.86 -8.16
CA VAL A 14 13.74 -0.45 -7.54
C VAL A 14 14.66 -1.42 -8.27
N GLU A 15 15.33 -2.29 -7.52
CA GLU A 15 16.35 -3.20 -8.07
C GLU A 15 15.74 -4.39 -8.82
N ASP A 16 14.46 -4.68 -8.56
CA ASP A 16 13.72 -5.78 -9.15
C ASP A 16 13.06 -5.40 -10.48
N THR A 17 13.20 -6.28 -11.49
CA THR A 17 12.72 -6.04 -12.86
C THR A 17 11.21 -6.16 -13.03
N GLY A 18 10.50 -6.75 -12.05
CA GLY A 18 9.03 -6.83 -12.02
C GLY A 18 8.37 -5.68 -11.25
N SER A 19 9.15 -4.76 -10.70
CA SER A 19 8.64 -3.78 -9.74
C SER A 19 8.67 -2.35 -10.27
N VAL A 20 7.63 -1.58 -9.95
CA VAL A 20 7.53 -0.15 -10.23
C VAL A 20 7.35 0.59 -8.91
N GLY A 21 8.34 1.40 -8.56
CA GLY A 21 8.32 2.22 -7.35
C GLY A 21 8.04 3.69 -7.64
N VAL A 22 7.26 4.33 -6.77
CA VAL A 22 7.08 5.79 -6.76
C VAL A 22 7.06 6.37 -5.36
N ARG A 23 7.55 7.60 -5.22
CA ARG A 23 7.34 8.46 -4.06
C ARG A 23 6.05 9.26 -4.25
N LEU A 24 5.23 9.31 -3.21
CA LEU A 24 3.96 10.03 -3.20
C LEU A 24 4.16 11.51 -2.86
N VAL A 25 3.49 12.38 -3.62
CA VAL A 25 3.47 13.83 -3.41
C VAL A 25 2.03 14.32 -3.41
N CYS A 26 1.68 15.21 -2.48
CA CYS A 26 0.32 15.68 -2.31
C CYS A 26 -0.09 16.50 -3.53
N ARG A 27 -1.09 16.05 -4.27
CA ARG A 27 -1.57 16.79 -5.45
C ARG A 27 -2.14 18.17 -5.13
N THR A 28 -2.54 18.40 -3.88
CA THR A 28 -3.13 19.69 -3.45
C THR A 28 -2.09 20.74 -3.09
N CYS A 29 -1.10 20.40 -2.25
CA CYS A 29 -0.11 21.36 -1.77
C CYS A 29 1.33 21.06 -2.25
N ARG A 30 1.53 19.99 -3.03
CA ARG A 30 2.81 19.51 -3.56
C ARG A 30 3.85 19.09 -2.49
N SER A 31 3.43 18.93 -1.23
CA SER A 31 4.29 18.41 -0.17
C SER A 31 4.50 16.91 -0.31
N SER A 32 5.71 16.43 -0.03
CA SER A 32 6.05 15.01 0.13
C SER A 32 5.95 14.53 1.59
N ARG A 33 5.66 15.43 2.53
CA ARG A 33 5.52 15.11 3.95
C ARG A 33 4.17 14.46 4.18
N MET A 34 4.21 13.15 4.33
CA MET A 34 3.06 12.27 4.32
C MET A 34 3.11 11.36 5.53
N ARG A 35 1.95 10.96 6.03
CA ARG A 35 1.80 9.99 7.10
C ARG A 35 0.98 8.81 6.60
N ILE A 36 1.49 7.61 6.83
CA ILE A 36 0.74 6.38 6.54
C ILE A 36 -0.26 6.17 7.67
N MET A 37 -1.49 5.86 7.28
CA MET A 37 -2.56 5.45 8.19
C MET A 37 -2.89 3.98 7.92
N CYS A 38 -3.28 3.27 8.95
CA CYS A 38 -3.77 1.90 8.86
C CYS A 38 -5.09 1.77 9.62
N HIS A 39 -5.80 0.68 9.35
CA HIS A 39 -6.90 0.26 10.20
C HIS A 39 -6.39 -0.88 11.07
N PRO A 40 -6.10 -0.63 12.35
CA PRO A 40 -5.50 -1.65 13.18
C PRO A 40 -6.52 -2.76 13.47
N LYS A 41 -6.03 -3.99 13.54
CA LYS A 41 -6.75 -5.14 14.10
C LYS A 41 -6.02 -5.65 15.32
N VAL A 42 -6.75 -5.89 16.40
CA VAL A 42 -6.17 -6.50 17.61
C VAL A 42 -6.19 -8.01 17.46
N VAL A 43 -5.06 -8.67 17.67
CA VAL A 43 -4.96 -10.13 17.69
C VAL A 43 -5.84 -10.67 18.83
N ALA A 44 -6.80 -11.53 18.51
CA ALA A 44 -7.70 -12.12 19.48
C ALA A 44 -7.08 -13.35 20.16
N GLU A 45 -7.67 -13.78 21.28
CA GLU A 45 -7.33 -15.07 21.87
C GLU A 45 -7.70 -16.21 20.91
N GLY A 46 -6.72 -17.03 20.54
CA GLY A 46 -6.91 -18.18 19.66
C GLY A 46 -6.56 -17.93 18.20
N ASP A 47 -6.23 -16.70 17.81
CA ASP A 47 -5.66 -16.41 16.49
C ASP A 47 -4.24 -17.01 16.38
N ASP A 48 -3.92 -17.62 15.23
CA ASP A 48 -2.64 -18.29 14.97
C ASP A 48 -1.76 -17.47 14.02
N TYR A 49 -1.48 -16.23 14.40
CA TYR A 49 -0.50 -15.42 13.68
C TYR A 49 0.90 -15.70 14.23
N ALA A 50 1.80 -16.15 13.34
CA ALA A 50 3.16 -16.50 13.72
C ALA A 50 3.89 -15.34 14.42
N GLY A 51 4.33 -15.60 15.65
CA GLY A 51 5.15 -14.65 16.43
C GLY A 51 4.36 -13.53 17.12
N LEU A 52 3.03 -13.50 16.98
CA LEU A 52 2.17 -12.51 17.64
C LEU A 52 1.40 -13.15 18.79
N LYS A 53 1.01 -12.32 19.75
CA LYS A 53 0.23 -12.69 20.93
C LYS A 53 -1.11 -11.94 20.91
N ALA A 54 -2.09 -12.50 21.62
CA ALA A 54 -3.34 -11.81 21.87
C ALA A 54 -3.08 -10.42 22.48
N GLY A 55 -3.73 -9.39 21.93
CA GLY A 55 -3.52 -8.00 22.28
C GLY A 55 -2.51 -7.25 21.40
N ASP A 56 -1.70 -7.95 20.59
CA ASP A 56 -0.82 -7.29 19.62
C ASP A 56 -1.65 -6.60 18.52
N LEU A 57 -1.10 -5.52 17.96
CA LEU A 57 -1.73 -4.75 16.89
C LEU A 57 -1.18 -5.17 15.53
N LEU A 58 -2.09 -5.50 14.63
CA LEU A 58 -1.83 -5.70 13.22
C LEU A 58 -2.18 -4.42 12.47
N GLU A 59 -1.21 -3.85 11.76
CA GLU A 59 -1.42 -2.70 10.87
C GLU A 59 -2.00 -3.20 9.55
N ARG A 60 -3.33 -3.36 9.49
CA ARG A 60 -4.03 -3.91 8.33
C ARG A 60 -4.54 -2.81 7.40
N ASP A 61 -4.86 -3.23 6.19
CA ASP A 61 -5.54 -2.42 5.19
C ASP A 61 -7.03 -2.24 5.58
N PRO A 62 -7.74 -1.22 5.05
CA PRO A 62 -7.27 -0.22 4.09
C PRO A 62 -6.16 0.67 4.64
N HIS A 63 -5.31 1.18 3.76
CA HIS A 63 -4.31 2.19 4.08
C HIS A 63 -4.68 3.51 3.43
N ASP A 64 -4.69 4.56 4.24
CA ASP A 64 -4.73 5.94 3.77
C ASP A 64 -3.35 6.58 3.89
N VAL A 65 -3.12 7.64 3.13
CA VAL A 65 -2.01 8.55 3.33
C VAL A 65 -2.53 9.96 3.56
N VAL A 66 -2.11 10.55 4.68
CA VAL A 66 -2.48 11.91 5.08
C VAL A 66 -1.31 12.85 4.83
N CYS A 67 -1.54 13.92 4.08
CA CYS A 67 -0.55 14.98 3.93
C CYS A 67 -0.43 15.78 5.22
N ILE A 68 0.77 15.86 5.77
CA ILE A 68 1.04 16.54 7.05
C ILE A 68 0.77 18.04 6.93
N ASP A 69 1.09 18.64 5.79
CA ASP A 69 1.03 20.10 5.63
C ASP A 69 -0.38 20.63 5.32
N CYS A 70 -1.23 19.85 4.62
CA CYS A 70 -2.58 20.28 4.24
C CYS A 70 -3.72 19.46 4.85
N GLY A 71 -3.41 18.37 5.56
CA GLY A 71 -4.37 17.51 6.25
C GLY A 71 -5.26 16.64 5.35
N LYS A 72 -5.10 16.71 4.02
CA LYS A 72 -5.89 15.85 3.12
C LYS A 72 -5.47 14.40 3.26
N SER A 73 -6.47 13.53 3.36
CA SER A 73 -6.33 12.07 3.37
C SER A 73 -6.77 11.49 2.04
N TYR A 74 -6.06 10.46 1.58
CA TYR A 74 -6.44 9.69 0.40
C TYR A 74 -6.13 8.21 0.63
N LEU A 75 -7.08 7.36 0.28
CA LEU A 75 -6.89 5.91 0.23
C LEU A 75 -5.79 5.58 -0.78
N VAL A 76 -4.81 4.79 -0.35
CA VAL A 76 -3.67 4.34 -1.17
C VAL A 76 -3.72 2.84 -1.46
N PHE A 77 -4.34 2.05 -0.58
CA PHE A 77 -4.46 0.61 -0.77
C PHE A 77 -5.63 0.01 0.02
N ASP A 78 -6.34 -0.93 -0.60
CA ASP A 78 -7.38 -1.77 -0.02
C ASP A 78 -7.30 -3.11 -0.77
N GLN A 79 -6.88 -4.18 -0.09
CA GLN A 79 -6.63 -5.48 -0.73
C GLN A 79 -7.91 -6.04 -1.37
N GLY A 80 -9.09 -5.67 -0.86
CA GLY A 80 -10.36 -6.12 -1.41
C GLY A 80 -10.78 -5.38 -2.68
N LYS A 81 -10.00 -4.37 -3.11
CA LYS A 81 -10.29 -3.55 -4.28
C LYS A 81 -9.09 -3.33 -5.20
N ASN A 82 -7.88 -3.64 -4.73
CA ASN A 82 -6.64 -3.31 -5.40
C ASN A 82 -5.76 -4.55 -5.52
N GLY A 83 -4.88 -4.55 -6.52
CA GLY A 83 -4.09 -5.71 -6.89
C GLY A 83 -4.93 -6.73 -7.65
N TYR A 84 -4.27 -7.79 -8.11
CA TYR A 84 -4.88 -8.82 -8.94
C TYR A 84 -6.17 -9.39 -8.34
N ASP A 85 -6.12 -9.84 -7.08
CA ASP A 85 -7.28 -10.41 -6.37
C ASP A 85 -8.40 -9.41 -6.15
N GLY A 86 -8.08 -8.19 -5.74
CA GLY A 86 -9.07 -7.14 -5.50
C GLY A 86 -9.72 -6.65 -6.79
N ALA A 87 -8.96 -6.55 -7.88
CA ALA A 87 -9.44 -6.12 -9.19
C ALA A 87 -10.35 -7.18 -9.85
N LEU A 88 -10.04 -8.47 -9.67
CA LEU A 88 -10.83 -9.59 -10.21
C LEU A 88 -11.95 -10.07 -9.27
N GLY A 89 -11.96 -9.60 -8.03
CA GLY A 89 -12.98 -9.99 -7.04
C GLY A 89 -12.75 -11.39 -6.45
N ASN A 90 -11.51 -11.87 -6.43
CA ASN A 90 -11.12 -13.18 -5.87
C ASN A 90 -11.15 -13.21 -4.34
N GLY A 91 -11.26 -12.05 -3.70
CA GLY A 91 -11.26 -11.91 -2.24
C GLY A 91 -10.01 -11.21 -1.76
N ARG A 92 -9.57 -11.56 -0.54
CA ARG A 92 -8.41 -10.96 0.12
C ARG A 92 -7.59 -12.08 0.75
N THR A 93 -6.27 -12.04 0.55
CA THR A 93 -5.33 -12.96 1.21
C THR A 93 -5.28 -12.72 2.72
N TYR A 94 -5.47 -11.47 3.16
CA TYR A 94 -5.46 -11.10 4.56
C TYR A 94 -6.78 -10.47 5.02
N GLU A 95 -7.06 -10.59 6.30
CA GLU A 95 -8.21 -9.93 6.91
C GLU A 95 -8.00 -8.42 6.97
N ALA A 96 -9.07 -7.68 6.70
CA ALA A 96 -9.11 -6.23 6.85
C ALA A 96 -8.95 -5.82 8.32
N GLY A 97 -8.43 -4.61 8.50
CA GLY A 97 -8.56 -3.86 9.73
C GLY A 97 -10.00 -3.45 9.99
N ASP A 98 -10.41 -3.47 11.25
CA ASP A 98 -11.75 -3.10 11.70
C ASP A 98 -11.77 -1.91 12.68
N GLY A 99 -10.59 -1.42 13.07
CA GLY A 99 -10.43 -0.24 13.92
C GLY A 99 -10.63 1.10 13.19
N GLU A 100 -10.70 2.18 13.98
CA GLU A 100 -10.56 3.54 13.46
C GLU A 100 -9.16 3.75 12.85
N SER A 101 -9.09 4.52 11.77
CA SER A 101 -7.81 4.83 11.11
C SER A 101 -6.80 5.40 12.11
N TRP A 102 -5.67 4.71 12.27
CA TRP A 102 -4.61 5.05 13.21
C TRP A 102 -3.31 5.38 12.46
N PRO A 103 -2.57 6.43 12.87
CA PRO A 103 -1.29 6.77 12.25
C PRO A 103 -0.20 5.74 12.57
N ILE A 104 0.46 5.22 11.55
CA ILE A 104 1.66 4.43 11.78
C ILE A 104 2.75 5.37 12.30
N VAL A 105 3.31 5.02 13.47
CA VAL A 105 4.33 5.84 14.12
C VAL A 105 5.68 5.50 13.51
N CYS A 106 6.36 6.53 13.00
CA CYS A 106 7.77 6.46 12.61
C CYS A 106 8.58 7.24 13.64
N ASP A 107 9.76 6.75 14.00
CA ASP A 107 10.62 7.37 15.02
C ASP A 107 11.28 8.68 14.57
N GLU A 108 11.03 9.12 13.33
CA GLU A 108 11.58 10.35 12.76
C GLU A 108 10.49 11.35 12.31
N ASP A 109 10.79 12.64 12.47
CA ASP A 109 9.90 13.76 12.14
C ASP A 109 9.92 14.14 10.64
N SER A 110 10.91 13.65 9.87
CA SER A 110 11.04 13.93 8.44
C SER A 110 11.25 12.66 7.64
N TYR A 111 10.21 12.29 6.89
CA TYR A 111 10.23 11.18 5.94
C TYR A 111 9.26 11.47 4.80
N HIS A 112 9.40 10.71 3.73
CA HIS A 112 8.42 10.63 2.64
C HIS A 112 7.86 9.21 2.53
N VAL A 113 6.72 9.09 1.86
CA VAL A 113 6.08 7.79 1.62
C VAL A 113 6.37 7.33 0.20
N GLU A 114 6.84 6.09 0.10
CA GLU A 114 7.03 5.39 -1.16
C GLU A 114 6.08 4.21 -1.24
N VAL A 115 5.66 3.90 -2.46
CA VAL A 115 4.91 2.68 -2.77
C VAL A 115 5.58 1.94 -3.91
N VAL A 116 5.56 0.62 -3.85
CA VAL A 116 6.08 -0.27 -4.87
C VAL A 116 4.99 -1.25 -5.27
N PHE A 117 4.81 -1.42 -6.56
CA PHE A 117 3.91 -2.40 -7.16
C PHE A 117 4.76 -3.45 -7.85
N THR A 118 4.54 -4.72 -7.56
CA THR A 118 5.26 -5.83 -8.19
C THR A 118 4.30 -6.61 -9.08
N PHE A 119 4.75 -6.87 -10.30
CA PHE A 119 4.06 -7.64 -11.32
C PHE A 119 4.89 -8.88 -11.63
N ASN A 120 4.38 -10.04 -11.25
CA ASN A 120 5.01 -11.35 -11.45
C ASN A 120 4.53 -12.03 -12.73
N SER A 121 3.39 -11.62 -13.28
CA SER A 121 2.90 -12.06 -14.59
C SER A 121 3.53 -11.31 -15.76
N GLU A 122 3.63 -11.99 -16.90
CA GLU A 122 4.09 -11.38 -18.15
C GLU A 122 3.08 -10.33 -18.65
N PHE A 123 3.56 -9.27 -19.31
CA PHE A 123 2.69 -8.18 -19.76
C PHE A 123 1.61 -8.65 -20.75
N GLU A 124 1.95 -9.61 -21.60
CA GLU A 124 1.02 -10.25 -22.54
C GLU A 124 -0.11 -10.99 -21.81
N GLU A 125 0.18 -11.70 -20.72
CA GLU A 125 -0.83 -12.36 -19.89
C GLU A 125 -1.77 -11.34 -19.24
N LEU A 126 -1.22 -10.26 -18.67
CA LEU A 126 -2.02 -9.18 -18.08
C LEU A 126 -2.93 -8.51 -19.11
N LYS A 127 -2.48 -8.40 -20.37
CA LYS A 127 -3.28 -7.84 -21.47
C LYS A 127 -4.46 -8.72 -21.86
N GLU A 128 -4.31 -10.04 -21.79
CA GLU A 128 -5.42 -10.97 -22.00
C GLU A 128 -6.48 -10.81 -20.90
N ILE A 129 -6.04 -10.67 -19.64
CA ILE A 129 -6.93 -10.44 -18.50
C ILE A 129 -7.65 -9.09 -18.61
N GLU A 130 -6.97 -8.02 -19.00
CA GLU A 130 -7.59 -6.71 -19.25
C GLU A 130 -8.71 -6.82 -20.30
N ALA A 131 -8.49 -7.58 -21.37
CA ALA A 131 -9.48 -7.78 -22.43
C ALA A 131 -10.68 -8.62 -21.97
N GLU A 132 -10.47 -9.62 -21.12
CA GLU A 132 -11.52 -10.51 -20.62
C GLU A 132 -12.37 -9.86 -19.52
N TYR A 133 -11.73 -9.21 -18.54
CA TYR A 133 -12.38 -8.71 -17.32
C TYR A 133 -12.62 -7.19 -17.34
N GLY A 134 -12.08 -6.46 -18.31
CA GLY A 134 -12.26 -5.01 -18.42
C GLY A 134 -11.54 -4.21 -17.33
N VAL A 135 -10.50 -4.77 -16.73
CA VAL A 135 -9.66 -4.17 -15.69
C VAL A 135 -8.35 -3.67 -16.29
N ALA A 136 -7.84 -2.53 -15.84
CA ALA A 136 -6.60 -1.98 -16.41
C ALA A 136 -5.37 -2.79 -15.94
N VAL A 137 -4.44 -3.08 -16.85
CA VAL A 137 -3.19 -3.84 -16.54
C VAL A 137 -2.44 -3.27 -15.34
N GLN A 138 -2.39 -1.94 -15.23
CA GLN A 138 -1.72 -1.23 -14.14
C GLN A 138 -2.35 -1.42 -12.75
N ASP A 139 -3.51 -2.05 -12.66
CA ASP A 139 -4.22 -2.38 -11.41
C ASP A 139 -4.08 -3.87 -11.04
N LEU A 140 -3.52 -4.69 -11.94
CA LEU A 140 -3.27 -6.13 -11.78
C LEU A 140 -1.85 -6.40 -11.25
N PHE A 141 -1.49 -5.76 -10.14
CA PHE A 141 -0.22 -6.07 -9.46
C PHE A 141 -0.40 -7.22 -8.47
N ASP A 142 0.61 -8.08 -8.36
CA ASP A 142 0.64 -9.26 -7.51
C ASP A 142 1.12 -8.96 -6.09
N ALA A 143 1.88 -7.88 -5.91
CA ALA A 143 2.23 -7.41 -4.59
C ALA A 143 2.26 -5.88 -4.50
N PHE A 144 2.02 -5.40 -3.29
CA PHE A 144 2.06 -4.00 -2.93
C PHE A 144 2.89 -3.79 -1.68
N LEU A 145 3.81 -2.84 -1.74
CA LEU A 145 4.59 -2.39 -0.59
C LEU A 145 4.33 -0.90 -0.38
N ILE A 146 4.00 -0.51 0.85
CA ILE A 146 4.02 0.88 1.29
C ILE A 146 5.09 1.06 2.36
N ARG A 147 5.90 2.11 2.25
CA ARG A 147 6.96 2.37 3.21
C ARG A 147 7.18 3.85 3.49
N ALA A 148 7.58 4.12 4.73
CA ALA A 148 8.11 5.41 5.14
C ALA A 148 9.64 5.38 5.06
N VAL A 149 10.21 6.36 4.38
CA VAL A 149 11.66 6.44 4.11
C VAL A 149 12.18 7.80 4.55
N SER A 150 13.20 7.80 5.39
CA SER A 150 13.88 9.00 5.90
C SER A 150 14.61 9.76 4.78
N GLU A 151 15.07 10.98 5.09
CA GLU A 151 15.80 11.82 4.13
C GLU A 151 17.15 11.21 3.67
N ASP A 152 17.78 10.40 4.53
CA ASP A 152 19.03 9.69 4.20
C ASP A 152 18.80 8.39 3.41
N GLY A 153 17.53 8.04 3.13
CA GLY A 153 17.13 6.86 2.38
C GLY A 153 16.95 5.59 3.22
N SER A 154 17.06 5.67 4.55
CA SER A 154 16.76 4.53 5.41
C SER A 154 15.26 4.22 5.45
N GLU A 155 14.91 2.93 5.47
CA GLU A 155 13.53 2.50 5.65
C GLU A 155 13.18 2.55 7.14
N LEU A 156 12.18 3.36 7.47
CA LEU A 156 11.70 3.51 8.85
C LEU A 156 10.62 2.49 9.18
N LYS A 157 9.79 2.19 8.18
CA LYS A 157 8.67 1.27 8.30
C LYS A 157 8.23 0.81 6.91
N SER A 158 7.85 -0.46 6.79
CA SER A 158 7.25 -1.06 5.61
C SER A 158 6.06 -1.93 5.99
N ILE A 159 5.10 -2.02 5.06
CA ILE A 159 4.02 -3.01 5.06
C ILE A 159 3.88 -3.55 3.65
N ASP A 160 3.99 -4.86 3.52
CA ASP A 160 3.85 -5.62 2.28
C ASP A 160 2.55 -6.42 2.24
N TYR A 161 2.00 -6.55 1.04
CA TYR A 161 0.79 -7.32 0.74
C TYR A 161 0.99 -8.16 -0.51
N GLU A 162 0.75 -9.45 -0.40
CA GLU A 162 0.45 -10.32 -1.53
C GLU A 162 -0.99 -10.08 -2.00
N CYS A 163 -1.18 -10.06 -3.32
CA CYS A 163 -2.44 -9.71 -3.98
C CYS A 163 -2.79 -10.70 -5.11
N ALA A 164 -2.18 -11.89 -5.13
CA ALA A 164 -2.32 -12.93 -6.17
C ALA A 164 -2.46 -14.33 -5.56
#